data_AF-A0A3D0S0X1-F1
#
_entry.id   AF-A0A3D0S0X1-F1
#
_cell.length_a   1.000
_cell.length_b   1.000
_cell.length_c   1.000
_cell.angle_alpha   90.00
_cell.angle_beta   90.00
_cell.angle_gamma   90.00
#
_symmetry.space_group_name_H-M   'P 1'
#
loop_
_entity.id
_entity.type
_entity.pdbx_description
1 polymer ?
#
loop_
_entity_poly.entity_id
_entity_poly.type
_entity_poly.pdbx_seq_one_letter_code
_entity_poly.pdbx_strand_id
1 'polypeptide(L)'
;MTKIDLRESFRKRRDEALQPPEAPPELKTEPADPKAPRVSRKVTFTVTCDDLETGEPRSVVVTSKVPDGAGLDAIAREVARMSGGVAWPLKPAGEYQRALMLATVLVQAVDLDDWAWERAREDIVFLGVLYGGLAEHQAAYFRRQRDPATGEVDPRLSGLARSPLAPG
;
A
#
# COMPACT_ATOMS: atom_id res chain seq x y z
N MET A 1 -44.92 -28.27 -33.93
CA MET A 1 -43.64 -28.51 -33.23
C MET A 1 -42.50 -28.40 -34.23
N THR A 2 -41.84 -27.26 -34.27
CA THR A 2 -40.79 -26.93 -35.25
C THR A 2 -39.51 -27.68 -34.86
N LYS A 3 -39.01 -28.58 -35.71
CA LYS A 3 -37.73 -29.27 -35.50
C LYS A 3 -36.63 -28.23 -35.66
N ILE A 4 -35.94 -27.90 -34.58
CA ILE A 4 -34.74 -27.06 -34.61
C ILE A 4 -33.67 -27.85 -35.37
N ASP A 5 -33.24 -27.33 -36.52
CA ASP A 5 -32.14 -27.93 -37.27
C ASP A 5 -30.82 -27.60 -36.56
N LEU A 6 -30.31 -28.61 -35.85
CA LEU A 6 -29.07 -28.52 -35.10
C LEU A 6 -27.89 -28.16 -36.01
N ARG A 7 -27.91 -28.54 -37.30
CA ARG A 7 -26.80 -28.22 -38.22
C ARG A 7 -26.69 -26.72 -38.51
N GLU A 8 -27.81 -26.01 -38.65
CA GLU A 8 -27.78 -24.56 -38.82
C GLU A 8 -27.30 -23.85 -37.55
N SER A 9 -27.74 -24.35 -36.40
CA SER A 9 -27.32 -23.82 -35.08
C SER A 9 -25.81 -23.95 -34.86
N PHE A 10 -25.22 -25.08 -35.29
CA PHE A 10 -23.77 -25.31 -35.22
C PHE A 10 -22.98 -24.45 -36.20
N ARG A 11 -23.46 -24.27 -37.44
CA ARG A 11 -22.81 -23.40 -38.43
C ARG A 11 -22.78 -21.95 -37.95
N LYS A 12 -23.90 -21.44 -37.44
CA LYS A 12 -24.00 -20.08 -36.92
C LYS A 12 -23.00 -19.81 -35.80
N ARG A 13 -22.90 -20.70 -34.81
CA ARG A 13 -21.95 -20.55 -33.68
C ARG A 13 -20.50 -20.61 -34.10
N ARG A 14 -20.16 -21.48 -35.07
CA ARG A 14 -18.80 -21.57 -35.60
C ARG A 14 -18.41 -20.29 -36.33
N ASP A 15 -19.33 -19.74 -37.12
CA ASP A 15 -19.08 -18.53 -37.89
C ASP A 15 -19.04 -17.27 -36.99
N GLU A 16 -19.79 -17.25 -35.88
CA GLU A 16 -19.65 -16.26 -34.79
C GLU A 16 -18.30 -16.36 -34.05
N ALA A 17 -17.80 -17.58 -33.81
CA ALA A 17 -16.51 -17.80 -33.13
C ALA A 17 -15.28 -17.50 -34.02
N LEU A 18 -15.47 -17.41 -35.34
CA LEU A 18 -14.45 -17.02 -36.31
C LEU A 18 -14.42 -15.50 -36.57
N GLN A 19 -15.34 -14.74 -35.97
CA GLN A 19 -15.24 -13.28 -35.98
C GLN A 19 -14.03 -12.87 -35.12
N PRO A 20 -13.12 -12.02 -35.65
CA PRO A 20 -12.05 -11.46 -34.85
C PRO A 20 -12.67 -10.78 -33.62
N PRO A 21 -12.12 -10.97 -32.41
CA PRO A 21 -12.64 -10.29 -31.23
C PRO A 21 -12.66 -8.79 -31.51
N GLU A 22 -13.82 -8.17 -31.26
CA GLU A 22 -13.97 -6.72 -31.32
C GLU A 22 -12.84 -6.12 -30.47
N ALA A 23 -12.04 -5.23 -31.08
CA ALA A 23 -10.88 -4.67 -30.42
C ALA A 23 -11.32 -4.10 -29.05
N PRO A 24 -10.58 -4.35 -27.96
CA PRO A 24 -10.92 -3.79 -26.66
C PRO A 24 -11.17 -2.29 -26.84
N PRO A 25 -12.23 -1.72 -26.22
CA PRO A 25 -12.48 -0.30 -26.32
C PRO A 25 -11.21 0.46 -25.99
N GLU A 26 -10.75 1.31 -26.91
CA GLU A 26 -9.57 2.12 -26.72
C GLU A 26 -9.73 2.89 -25.40
N LEU A 27 -8.89 2.54 -24.42
CA LEU A 27 -8.73 3.31 -23.19
C LEU A 27 -8.34 4.72 -23.62
N LYS A 28 -9.31 5.65 -23.56
CA LYS A 28 -9.03 7.08 -23.65
C LYS A 28 -8.05 7.41 -22.53
N THR A 29 -6.78 7.53 -22.89
CA THR A 29 -5.75 8.09 -22.03
C THR A 29 -6.01 9.59 -21.94
N GLU A 30 -6.85 9.98 -20.98
CA GLU A 30 -6.87 11.37 -20.53
C GLU A 30 -5.43 11.76 -20.14
N PRO A 31 -4.97 12.96 -20.53
CA PRO A 31 -3.66 13.44 -20.14
C PRO A 31 -3.59 13.47 -18.61
N ALA A 32 -2.66 12.70 -18.05
CA ALA A 32 -2.47 12.60 -16.61
C ALA A 32 -2.22 14.00 -16.03
N ASP A 33 -3.04 14.43 -15.06
CA ASP A 33 -2.84 15.69 -14.35
C ASP A 33 -1.47 15.65 -13.65
N PRO A 34 -0.51 16.51 -14.02
CA PRO A 34 0.83 16.51 -13.44
C PRO A 34 0.83 16.87 -11.94
N LYS A 35 -0.30 17.31 -11.38
CA LYS A 35 -0.49 17.60 -9.96
C LYS A 35 -1.11 16.44 -9.18
N ALA A 36 -1.61 15.39 -9.85
CA ALA A 36 -2.23 14.26 -9.17
C ALA A 36 -1.19 13.41 -8.40
N PRO A 37 -1.60 12.78 -7.28
CA PRO A 37 -0.81 11.75 -6.60
C PRO A 37 -0.36 10.66 -7.59
N ARG A 38 0.88 10.19 -7.48
CA ARG A 38 1.41 9.13 -8.36
C ARG A 38 0.67 7.79 -8.19
N VAL A 39 0.10 7.56 -7.01
CA VAL A 39 -0.69 6.36 -6.69
C VAL A 39 -1.97 6.76 -5.97
N SER A 40 -2.99 5.91 -6.01
CA SER A 40 -4.22 6.11 -5.25
C SER A 40 -3.94 6.16 -3.75
N ARG A 41 -4.80 6.85 -2.98
CA ARG A 41 -4.66 6.91 -1.51
C ARG A 41 -4.84 5.56 -0.83
N LYS A 42 -5.49 4.62 -1.53
CA LYS A 42 -5.72 3.25 -1.10
C LYS A 42 -5.11 2.31 -2.15
N VAL A 43 -4.20 1.43 -1.74
CA VAL A 43 -3.49 0.47 -2.61
C VAL A 43 -3.42 -0.87 -1.89
N THR A 44 -3.48 -1.96 -2.64
CA THR A 44 -3.28 -3.32 -2.13
C THR A 44 -1.91 -3.83 -2.57
N PHE A 45 -1.17 -4.46 -1.67
CA PHE A 45 0.07 -5.18 -1.97
C PHE A 45 0.11 -6.51 -1.22
N THR A 46 0.97 -7.42 -1.67
CA THR A 46 1.11 -8.74 -1.07
C THR A 46 2.46 -8.84 -0.36
N VAL A 47 2.45 -9.37 0.86
CA VAL A 47 3.65 -9.74 1.61
C VAL A 47 3.71 -11.26 1.68
N THR A 48 4.83 -11.83 1.27
CA THR A 48 5.09 -13.27 1.37
C THR A 48 6.10 -13.54 2.47
N CYS A 49 5.83 -14.51 3.34
CA CYS A 49 6.74 -14.96 4.38
C CYS A 49 6.55 -16.45 4.66
N ASP A 50 7.57 -17.09 5.24
CA ASP A 50 7.45 -18.47 5.68
C ASP A 50 6.78 -18.52 7.05
N ASP A 51 5.74 -19.34 7.19
CA ASP A 51 5.12 -19.56 8.50
C ASP A 51 6.02 -20.46 9.33
N LEU A 52 6.69 -19.89 10.33
CA LEU A 52 7.59 -20.61 11.23
C LEU A 52 6.94 -21.81 11.96
N GLU A 53 5.62 -21.87 12.08
CA GLU A 53 4.93 -23.01 12.73
C GLU A 53 4.74 -24.20 11.79
N THR A 54 4.44 -23.95 10.51
CA THR A 54 4.14 -25.00 9.52
C THR A 54 5.29 -25.24 8.55
N GLY A 55 6.21 -24.29 8.43
CA GLY A 55 7.27 -24.24 7.43
C GLY A 55 6.80 -23.90 6.02
N GLU A 56 5.51 -23.59 5.83
CA GLU A 56 4.93 -23.31 4.51
C GLU A 56 4.91 -21.81 4.19
N PRO A 57 5.09 -21.42 2.91
CA PRO A 57 5.00 -20.03 2.51
C PRO A 57 3.56 -19.53 2.61
N ARG A 58 3.38 -18.39 3.27
CA ARG A 58 2.12 -17.68 3.43
C ARG A 58 2.15 -16.34 2.71
N SER A 59 1.04 -16.03 2.03
CA SER A 59 0.83 -14.74 1.39
C SER A 59 -0.23 -13.94 2.15
N VAL A 60 0.13 -12.74 2.57
CA VAL A 60 -0.73 -11.77 3.26
C VAL A 60 -1.07 -10.66 2.28
N VAL A 61 -2.35 -10.43 2.06
CA VAL A 61 -2.84 -9.32 1.25
C VAL A 61 -3.07 -8.13 2.16
N VAL A 62 -2.30 -7.07 1.97
CA VAL A 62 -2.37 -5.85 2.78
C VAL A 62 -3.02 -4.75 1.97
N THR A 63 -4.11 -4.20 2.50
CA THR A 63 -4.74 -3.02 1.93
C THR A 63 -4.28 -1.79 2.69
N SER A 64 -3.44 -0.97 2.07
CA SER A 64 -2.89 0.23 2.70
C SER A 64 -3.72 1.47 2.36
N LYS A 65 -4.05 2.29 3.36
CA LYS A 65 -4.69 3.61 3.16
C LYS A 65 -3.82 4.71 3.77
N VAL A 66 -3.24 5.57 2.93
CA VAL A 66 -2.36 6.66 3.40
C VAL A 66 -3.10 7.55 4.41
N PRO A 67 -2.57 7.72 5.64
CA PRO A 67 -3.25 8.44 6.70
C PRO A 67 -3.48 9.91 6.32
N ASP A 68 -4.60 10.46 6.77
CA ASP A 68 -4.83 11.91 6.83
C ASP A 68 -4.42 12.45 8.20
N GLY A 69 -4.72 13.72 8.51
CA GLY A 69 -4.39 14.31 9.81
C GLY A 69 -4.94 13.50 10.98
N ALA A 70 -6.20 13.05 10.90
CA ALA A 70 -6.81 12.23 11.95
C ALA A 70 -6.14 10.85 12.07
N GLY A 71 -5.72 10.26 10.95
CA GLY A 71 -4.90 9.05 10.93
C GLY A 71 -3.53 9.24 11.57
N LEU A 72 -2.85 10.35 11.30
CA LEU A 72 -1.57 10.68 11.96
C LEU A 72 -1.75 10.87 13.47
N ASP A 73 -2.82 11.53 13.90
CA ASP A 73 -3.15 11.66 15.32
C ASP A 73 -3.46 10.29 15.96
N ALA A 74 -4.09 9.38 15.21
CA ALA A 74 -4.35 8.02 15.67
C ALA A 74 -3.04 7.24 15.88
N ILE A 75 -2.09 7.35 14.94
CA ILE A 75 -0.76 6.76 15.09
C ILE A 75 -0.09 7.32 16.35
N ALA A 76 -0.09 8.65 16.53
CA ALA A 76 0.51 9.28 17.71
C ALA A 76 -0.13 8.81 19.02
N ARG A 77 -1.46 8.67 19.06
CA ARG A 77 -2.19 8.13 20.22
C ARG A 77 -1.81 6.68 20.50
N GLU A 78 -1.67 5.84 19.49
CA GLU A 78 -1.29 4.44 19.66
C GLU A 78 0.15 4.29 20.15
N VAL A 79 1.09 5.09 19.61
CA VAL A 79 2.45 5.17 20.14
C VAL A 79 2.40 5.57 21.62
N ALA A 80 1.69 6.65 21.96
CA ALA A 80 1.56 7.08 23.36
C ALA A 80 0.93 5.99 24.25
N ARG A 81 -0.08 5.27 23.77
CA ARG A 81 -0.71 4.16 24.50
C ARG A 81 0.30 3.02 24.76
N MET A 82 1.09 2.64 23.77
CA MET A 82 2.13 1.61 23.89
C MET A 82 3.27 2.02 24.84
N SER A 83 3.44 3.32 25.12
CA SER A 83 4.40 3.76 26.13
C SER A 83 4.03 3.29 27.54
N GLY A 84 2.74 3.03 27.80
CA GLY A 84 2.25 2.65 29.13
C GLY A 84 2.44 3.73 30.20
N GLY A 85 2.56 5.00 29.80
CA GLY A 85 2.82 6.13 30.70
C GLY A 85 4.29 6.31 31.07
N VAL A 86 5.19 5.45 30.57
CA VAL A 86 6.64 5.57 30.79
C VAL A 86 7.27 6.38 29.67
N ALA A 87 8.07 7.39 30.04
CA ALA A 87 8.76 8.24 29.08
C ALA A 87 9.73 7.43 28.19
N TRP A 88 9.71 7.67 26.88
CA TRP A 88 10.53 6.95 25.90
C TRP A 88 12.04 6.93 26.18
N PRO A 89 12.67 8.01 26.69
CA PRO A 89 14.09 7.97 27.04
C PRO A 89 14.45 7.00 28.16
N LEU A 90 13.46 6.53 28.94
CA LEU A 90 13.67 5.55 30.02
C LEU A 90 13.48 4.10 29.55
N LYS A 91 13.08 3.90 28.30
CA LYS A 91 12.84 2.58 27.71
C LYS A 91 14.06 2.09 26.93
N PRO A 92 14.19 0.77 26.71
CA PRO A 92 15.19 0.21 25.82
C PRO A 92 15.21 0.89 24.45
N ALA A 93 16.43 1.02 23.90
CA ALA A 93 16.62 1.52 22.54
C ALA A 93 15.82 0.68 21.54
N GLY A 94 15.15 1.34 20.59
CA GLY A 94 14.34 0.68 19.58
C GLY A 94 12.88 0.43 19.96
N GLU A 95 12.48 0.50 21.24
CA GLU A 95 11.06 0.35 21.62
C GLU A 95 10.18 1.41 20.98
N TYR A 96 10.66 2.66 20.94
CA TYR A 96 9.92 3.74 20.28
C TYR A 96 9.70 3.45 18.79
N GLN A 97 10.74 2.96 18.10
CA GLN A 97 10.65 2.61 16.69
C GLN A 97 9.69 1.45 16.47
N ARG A 98 9.75 0.40 17.30
CA ARG A 98 8.81 -0.72 17.25
C ARG A 98 7.37 -0.25 17.48
N ALA A 99 7.14 0.61 18.47
CA ALA A 99 5.82 1.17 18.74
C ALA A 99 5.30 2.01 17.57
N LEU A 100 6.15 2.83 16.95
CA LEU A 100 5.81 3.58 15.75
C LEU A 100 5.42 2.67 14.58
N MET A 101 6.18 1.60 14.36
CA MET A 101 5.90 0.61 13.30
C MET A 101 4.55 -0.08 13.55
N LEU A 102 4.30 -0.57 14.77
CA LEU A 102 3.03 -1.21 15.13
C LEU A 102 1.84 -0.27 15.02
N ALA A 103 1.97 0.96 15.52
CA ALA A 103 0.92 1.98 15.41
C ALA A 103 0.62 2.33 13.94
N THR A 104 1.66 2.41 13.10
CA THR A 104 1.49 2.65 11.67
C THR A 104 0.77 1.49 10.99
N VAL A 105 1.15 0.24 11.29
CA VAL A 105 0.44 -0.94 10.76
C VAL A 105 -1.03 -0.91 11.18
N LEU A 106 -1.30 -0.70 12.47
CA LEU A 106 -2.66 -0.69 13.03
C LEU A 106 -3.58 0.36 12.37
N VAL A 107 -3.05 1.52 12.01
CA VAL A 107 -3.84 2.61 11.44
C VAL A 107 -3.88 2.57 9.91
N GLN A 108 -2.78 2.20 9.26
CA GLN A 108 -2.62 2.30 7.81
C GLN A 108 -3.00 1.01 7.07
N ALA A 109 -2.84 -0.17 7.69
CA ALA A 109 -3.27 -1.44 7.12
C ALA A 109 -4.76 -1.66 7.42
N VAL A 110 -5.59 -1.44 6.41
CA VAL A 110 -7.03 -1.66 6.44
C VAL A 110 -7.30 -3.14 6.24
N ASP A 111 -8.17 -3.71 7.07
CA ASP A 111 -8.60 -5.12 7.01
C ASP A 111 -7.43 -6.11 7.04
N LEU A 112 -6.37 -5.80 7.82
CA LEU A 112 -5.27 -6.73 8.04
C LEU A 112 -5.80 -7.96 8.79
N ASP A 113 -5.46 -9.15 8.30
CA ASP A 113 -5.89 -10.38 8.94
C ASP A 113 -5.26 -10.59 10.32
N ASP A 114 -5.97 -11.29 11.20
CA ASP A 114 -5.56 -11.49 12.60
C ASP A 114 -4.21 -12.22 12.71
N TRP A 115 -3.92 -13.16 11.80
CA TRP A 115 -2.65 -13.87 11.80
C TRP A 115 -1.48 -12.92 11.50
N ALA A 116 -1.63 -12.07 10.49
CA ALA A 116 -0.61 -11.09 10.13
C ALA A 116 -0.44 -10.05 11.24
N TRP A 117 -1.52 -9.65 11.90
CA TRP A 117 -1.44 -8.74 13.04
C TRP A 117 -0.68 -9.36 14.22
N GLU A 118 -1.04 -10.57 14.64
CA GLU A 118 -0.34 -11.24 15.74
C GLU A 118 1.11 -11.53 15.37
N ARG A 119 1.39 -11.97 14.14
CA ARG A 119 2.77 -12.17 13.68
C ARG A 119 3.58 -10.88 13.72
N ALA A 120 3.01 -9.73 13.34
CA ALA A 120 3.69 -8.44 13.42
C ALA A 120 4.01 -8.01 14.87
N ARG A 121 3.23 -8.47 15.85
CA ARG A 121 3.46 -8.21 17.27
C ARG A 121 4.55 -9.07 17.90
N GLU A 122 4.95 -10.15 17.24
CA GLU A 122 5.96 -11.09 17.73
C GLU A 122 7.26 -10.97 16.93
N ASP A 123 7.15 -10.93 15.60
CA ASP A 123 8.28 -10.93 14.67
C ASP A 123 8.61 -9.51 14.18
N ILE A 124 9.76 -8.99 14.63
CA ILE A 124 10.27 -7.67 14.23
C ILE A 124 10.62 -7.59 12.74
N VAL A 125 11.04 -8.70 12.11
CA VAL A 125 11.40 -8.74 10.69
C VAL A 125 10.13 -8.62 9.85
N PHE A 126 9.11 -9.43 10.17
CA PHE A 126 7.81 -9.35 9.50
C PHE A 126 7.16 -7.97 9.67
N LEU A 127 7.20 -7.41 10.90
CA LEU A 127 6.75 -6.04 11.16
C LEU A 127 7.51 -5.02 10.29
N GLY A 128 8.82 -5.20 10.13
CA GLY A 128 9.66 -4.37 9.26
C GLY A 128 9.23 -4.39 7.81
N VAL A 129 8.91 -5.56 7.26
CA VAL A 129 8.43 -5.71 5.88
C VAL A 129 7.06 -5.05 5.71
N LEU A 130 6.12 -5.30 6.61
CA LEU A 130 4.79 -4.66 6.58
C LEU A 130 4.91 -3.14 6.63
N TYR A 131 5.64 -2.62 7.63
CA TYR A 131 5.87 -1.19 7.78
C TYR A 131 6.56 -0.59 6.57
N GLY A 132 7.56 -1.27 6.00
CA GLY A 132 8.26 -0.84 4.80
C GLY A 132 7.33 -0.62 3.61
N GLY A 133 6.45 -1.58 3.32
CA GLY A 133 5.47 -1.46 2.25
C GLY A 133 4.46 -0.32 2.48
N LEU A 134 4.01 -0.13 3.73
CA LEU A 134 3.13 0.97 4.11
C LEU A 134 3.83 2.34 3.96
N ALA A 135 5.07 2.46 4.42
CA ALA A 135 5.87 3.68 4.32
C ALA A 135 6.19 4.01 2.85
N GLU A 136 6.48 3.01 2.03
CA GLU A 136 6.69 3.17 0.60
C GLU A 136 5.42 3.66 -0.10
N HIS A 137 4.26 3.08 0.20
CA HIS A 137 2.98 3.56 -0.33
C HIS A 137 2.72 5.01 0.07
N GLN A 138 2.92 5.37 1.34
CA GLN A 138 2.77 6.75 1.81
C GLN A 138 3.72 7.71 1.07
N ALA A 139 4.99 7.33 0.91
CA ALA A 139 5.96 8.12 0.16
C ALA A 139 5.55 8.25 -1.33
N ALA A 140 5.08 7.17 -1.94
CA ALA A 140 4.63 7.13 -3.33
C ALA A 140 3.40 8.01 -3.56
N TYR A 141 2.42 8.00 -2.66
CA TYR A 141 1.21 8.83 -2.76
C TYR A 141 1.54 10.31 -2.81
N PHE A 142 2.47 10.75 -1.96
CA PHE A 142 2.87 12.14 -1.95
C PHE A 142 3.82 12.47 -3.10
N ARG A 143 4.53 11.53 -3.73
CA ARG A 143 5.32 11.84 -4.94
C ARG A 143 4.37 12.23 -6.08
N ARG A 144 4.68 13.33 -6.79
CA ARG A 144 3.99 13.66 -8.05
C ARG A 144 4.43 12.69 -9.15
N GLN A 145 3.55 12.44 -10.12
CA GLN A 145 3.91 11.78 -11.38
C GLN A 145 4.91 12.71 -12.11
N ARG A 146 6.18 12.32 -12.15
CA ARG A 146 7.27 13.11 -12.75
C ARG A 146 7.39 12.75 -14.22
N ASP A 147 7.71 13.72 -15.08
CA ASP A 147 8.31 13.43 -16.38
C ASP A 147 9.75 12.94 -16.13
N PRO A 148 10.12 11.69 -16.51
CA PRO A 148 11.49 11.19 -16.32
C PRO A 148 12.55 12.00 -17.07
N ALA A 149 12.19 12.87 -18.02
CA ALA A 149 13.13 13.64 -18.83
C ALA A 149 13.78 14.85 -18.12
N THR A 150 13.18 15.43 -17.08
CA THR A 150 13.58 16.77 -16.59
C THR A 150 14.46 16.79 -15.34
N GLY A 151 14.56 15.71 -14.58
CA GLY A 151 15.42 15.62 -13.39
C GLY A 151 15.10 16.59 -12.23
N GLU A 152 14.08 17.44 -12.34
CA GLU A 152 13.77 18.55 -11.42
C GLU A 152 13.29 18.12 -10.03
N VAL A 153 13.94 18.63 -8.98
CA VAL A 153 13.61 18.46 -7.54
C VAL A 153 12.11 18.65 -7.27
N ASP A 154 11.52 17.88 -6.34
CA ASP A 154 10.08 17.97 -6.02
C ASP A 154 9.66 19.42 -5.75
N PRO A 155 8.80 20.02 -6.59
CA PRO A 155 8.52 21.45 -6.55
C PRO A 155 7.75 21.89 -5.30
N ARG A 156 7.26 20.96 -4.47
CA ARG A 156 6.64 21.27 -3.17
C ARG A 156 7.67 21.58 -2.09
N LEU A 157 8.90 21.11 -2.26
CA LEU A 157 9.98 21.25 -1.29
C LEU A 157 11.03 22.21 -1.86
N SER A 158 10.67 23.49 -2.00
CA SER A 158 11.62 24.56 -2.32
C SER A 158 12.08 25.21 -1.02
N GLY A 159 13.02 24.59 -0.31
CA GLY A 159 13.56 25.18 0.90
C GLY A 159 14.68 24.36 1.54
N LEU A 160 15.82 25.01 1.81
CA LEU A 160 16.76 24.53 2.82
C LEU A 160 16.01 24.50 4.16
N ALA A 161 15.80 23.31 4.72
CA ALA A 161 15.57 23.20 6.15
C ALA A 161 16.83 23.76 6.83
N ARG A 162 16.82 25.06 7.17
CA ARG A 162 17.84 25.62 8.06
C ARG A 162 17.67 24.87 9.37
N SER A 163 18.60 23.97 9.65
CA SER A 163 18.70 23.27 10.92
C SER A 163 18.58 24.30 12.05
N PRO A 164 17.61 24.21 12.97
CA PRO A 164 17.51 25.13 14.09
C PRO A 164 18.47 24.71 15.21
N LEU A 165 19.72 24.36 14.87
CA LEU A 165 20.77 24.06 15.83
C LEU A 165 22.12 24.48 15.22
N ALA A 166 22.39 25.79 15.27
CA ALA A 166 23.75 26.23 15.46
C ALA A 166 24.02 26.19 16.97
N PRO A 167 25.13 25.59 17.44
CA PRO A 167 25.54 25.73 18.82
C PRO A 167 25.98 27.18 19.04
N GLY A 168 25.29 27.87 19.95
CA GLY A 168 25.79 29.06 20.65
C GLY A 168 26.35 28.63 22.00
#